data_AF-A0A5C6DY18-F1
#
_entry.id   AF-A0A5C6DY18-F1
#
_cell.length_a   1.000
_cell.length_b   1.000
_cell.length_c   1.000
_cell.angle_alpha   90.00
_cell.angle_beta   90.00
_cell.angle_gamma   90.00
#
_symmetry.space_group_name_H-M   'P 1'
#
loop_
_entity.id
_entity.type
_entity.pdbx_description
1 polymer ?
#
loop_
_entity_poly.entity_id
_entity_poly.type
_entity_poly.pdbx_seq_one_letter_code
_entity_poly.pdbx_strand_id
1 'polypeptide(L)'
;MTAYNSTDGTATPTAFADGVDAAGGLAEDVVFELLGKSGSEVFNVSAGTGIDDLITQINLVKDATGVTATKQDQSLVLTSSDYGSDAIVDLRVINEDAAGTLTEKVGAGVRDTGTDIVAKVNGIDANGKGNELSINTSSLDVTLQVEDGSSDSIDFTINGGGALFQLGADVVSNQQARIGISSVSSARLGGPSGRLFQLGSGETASLANDPNQAAKIVTEAIEQVTSLRGRLGAFQSTTLESNIVSLNDTVANLQEAESSIRDADFAEESARLTRAQILVQSGTNVLSMANQNPQNVLSLLR
;
A
#
# COMPACT_ATOMS: atom_id res chain seq x y z
N MET A 1 -17.12 6.39 7.83
CA MET A 1 -15.90 5.92 8.56
C MET A 1 -15.89 6.51 9.97
N THR A 2 -16.35 5.83 11.02
CA THR A 2 -16.31 6.42 12.38
C THR A 2 -14.87 6.46 12.90
N ALA A 3 -14.23 7.63 12.86
CA ALA A 3 -12.98 7.85 13.56
C ALA A 3 -13.30 7.81 15.06
N TYR A 4 -12.78 6.79 15.73
CA TYR A 4 -12.97 6.64 17.16
C TYR A 4 -11.92 7.50 17.85
N ASN A 5 -12.39 8.56 18.50
CA ASN A 5 -11.63 9.41 19.39
C ASN A 5 -11.23 8.59 20.63
N SER A 6 -9.97 8.12 20.68
CA SER A 6 -9.36 7.72 21.95
C SER A 6 -8.62 8.91 22.54
N THR A 7 -9.39 9.83 23.10
CA THR A 7 -9.04 10.63 24.29
C THR A 7 -7.67 11.33 24.20
N ASP A 8 -7.72 12.60 23.78
CA ASP A 8 -6.63 13.60 23.80
C ASP A 8 -5.49 13.42 22.77
N GLY A 9 -5.88 13.26 21.50
CA GLY A 9 -4.99 13.30 20.31
C GLY A 9 -4.38 14.66 19.97
N THR A 10 -4.02 15.47 20.97
CA THR A 10 -3.03 16.53 20.81
C THR A 10 -1.80 16.07 21.55
N ALA A 11 -0.66 15.95 20.86
CA ALA A 11 0.64 16.01 21.51
C ALA A 11 0.56 17.18 22.49
N THR A 12 0.54 16.88 23.79
CA THR A 12 0.37 17.94 24.79
C THR A 12 1.61 18.78 24.63
N PRO A 13 1.52 20.01 24.11
CA PRO A 13 2.71 20.80 23.95
C PRO A 13 3.30 20.95 25.34
N THR A 14 4.54 20.50 25.55
CA THR A 14 5.23 20.76 26.81
C THR A 14 5.43 22.25 26.87
N ALA A 15 4.47 22.90 27.51
CA ALA A 15 4.52 24.30 27.79
C ALA A 15 5.67 24.48 28.78
N PHE A 16 6.77 25.11 28.34
CA PHE A 16 7.77 25.68 29.25
C PHE A 16 7.16 26.89 29.96
N ALA A 17 6.14 26.66 30.79
CA ALA A 17 5.79 27.60 31.84
C ALA A 17 6.89 27.45 32.89
N ASP A 18 7.64 28.54 33.12
CA ASP A 18 8.61 28.75 34.21
C ASP A 18 10.11 28.39 33.96
N GLY A 19 10.60 28.43 32.71
CA GLY A 19 12.05 28.41 32.41
C GLY A 19 12.66 29.79 32.12
N VAL A 20 11.90 30.86 32.36
CA VAL A 20 12.19 32.23 31.95
C VAL A 20 12.18 33.17 33.14
N ASP A 21 13.04 34.18 33.10
CA ASP A 21 13.11 35.25 34.08
C ASP A 21 11.83 36.13 34.08
N ALA A 22 11.76 37.09 35.00
CA ALA A 22 10.62 38.02 35.09
C ALA A 22 10.45 38.92 33.85
N ALA A 23 11.44 38.96 32.94
CA ALA A 23 11.42 39.68 31.67
C ALA A 23 11.09 38.78 30.46
N GLY A 24 10.90 37.46 30.66
CA GLY A 24 10.48 36.50 29.64
C GLY A 24 11.61 35.86 28.83
N GLY A 25 12.88 35.99 29.27
CA GLY A 25 14.05 35.35 28.64
C GLY A 25 14.67 34.25 29.50
N LEU A 26 15.56 33.43 28.94
CA LEU A 26 16.28 32.40 29.72
C LEU A 26 17.03 33.02 30.91
N ALA A 27 16.94 32.40 32.08
CA ALA A 27 17.56 32.94 33.29
C ALA A 27 19.10 32.90 33.26
N GLU A 28 19.69 31.89 32.60
CA GLU A 28 21.13 31.68 32.49
C GLU A 28 21.50 31.13 31.10
N ASP A 29 22.80 31.02 30.82
CA ASP A 29 23.31 30.35 29.62
C ASP A 29 22.91 28.86 29.64
N VAL A 30 22.43 28.35 28.50
CA VAL A 30 22.01 26.96 28.34
C VAL A 30 22.58 26.34 27.07
N VAL A 31 23.05 25.11 27.20
CA VAL A 31 23.31 24.21 26.09
C VAL A 31 22.29 23.08 26.10
N PHE A 32 21.50 22.94 25.03
CA PHE A 32 20.54 21.86 24.88
C PHE A 32 20.62 21.20 23.51
N GLU A 33 20.24 19.94 23.43
CA GLU A 33 20.07 19.18 22.20
C GLU A 33 18.58 19.03 21.90
N LEU A 34 18.21 19.27 20.65
CA LEU A 34 16.91 18.98 20.10
C LEU A 34 17.04 17.88 19.05
N LEU A 35 16.41 16.74 19.29
CA LEU A 35 16.32 15.62 18.37
C LEU A 35 14.90 15.53 17.80
N GLY A 36 14.80 15.37 16.50
CA GLY A 36 13.59 14.92 15.84
C GLY A 36 13.86 13.70 14.95
N LYS A 37 12.86 13.34 14.15
CA LYS A 37 12.94 12.18 13.25
C LYS A 37 14.09 12.28 12.24
N SER A 38 14.40 13.49 11.76
CA SER A 38 15.39 13.71 10.70
C SER A 38 16.82 13.79 11.23
N GLY A 39 17.01 14.17 12.50
CA GLY A 39 18.32 14.37 13.11
C GLY A 39 18.25 15.12 14.44
N SER A 40 19.41 15.43 15.01
CA SER A 40 19.52 16.32 16.18
C SER A 40 20.40 17.54 15.90
N GLU A 41 20.14 18.61 16.64
CA GLU A 41 20.95 19.82 16.66
C GLU A 41 21.20 20.26 18.10
N VAL A 42 22.38 20.84 18.34
CA VAL A 42 22.77 21.38 19.64
C VAL A 42 22.74 22.90 19.59
N PHE A 43 22.05 23.49 20.54
CA PHE A 43 21.88 24.93 20.67
C PHE A 43 22.70 25.42 21.87
N ASN A 44 23.44 26.50 21.65
CA ASN A 44 24.12 27.26 22.70
C ASN A 44 23.41 28.61 22.79
N VAL A 45 22.69 28.84 23.88
CA VAL A 45 21.82 30.01 24.04
C VAL A 45 22.25 30.79 25.26
N SER A 46 22.40 32.10 25.12
CA SER A 46 22.81 32.96 26.22
C SER A 46 21.64 33.42 27.09
N ALA A 47 21.94 33.72 28.35
CA ALA A 47 21.04 34.35 29.30
C ALA A 47 20.34 35.57 28.69
N GLY A 48 19.04 35.71 28.98
CA GLY A 48 18.18 36.79 28.48
C GLY A 48 17.64 36.58 27.06
N THR A 49 17.98 35.48 26.37
CA THR A 49 17.39 35.17 25.07
C THR A 49 15.90 34.86 25.23
N GLY A 50 15.05 35.58 24.49
CA GLY A 50 13.60 35.43 24.56
C GLY A 50 13.08 34.22 23.79
N ILE A 51 11.83 33.82 24.10
CA ILE A 51 11.15 32.69 23.43
C ILE A 51 11.05 32.91 21.91
N ASP A 52 10.82 34.15 21.46
CA ASP A 52 10.66 34.45 20.04
C ASP A 52 11.98 34.29 19.25
N ASP A 53 13.12 34.58 19.88
CA ASP A 53 14.45 34.36 19.31
C ASP A 53 14.78 32.86 19.27
N LEU A 54 14.45 32.12 20.33
CA LEU A 54 14.56 30.65 20.37
C LEU A 54 13.74 29.99 19.27
N ILE A 55 12.49 30.42 19.07
CA ILE A 55 11.63 29.93 17.99
C ILE A 55 12.27 30.16 16.63
N THR A 56 12.84 31.35 16.43
CA THR A 56 13.54 31.68 15.18
C THR A 56 14.75 30.77 14.97
N GLN A 57 15.58 30.57 16.00
CA GLN A 57 16.76 29.71 15.95
C GLN A 57 16.40 28.25 15.66
N ILE A 58 15.39 27.69 16.32
CA ILE A 58 14.95 26.31 16.12
C ILE A 58 14.38 26.14 14.70
N ASN A 59 13.51 27.07 14.27
CA ASN A 59 12.89 26.99 12.96
C ASN A 59 13.88 27.19 11.80
N LEU A 60 15.04 27.81 12.03
CA LEU A 60 16.12 27.90 11.04
C LEU A 60 16.75 26.53 10.71
N VAL A 61 16.72 25.58 11.65
CA VAL A 61 17.26 24.22 11.48
C VAL A 61 16.18 23.14 11.41
N LYS A 62 14.92 23.53 11.17
CA LYS A 62 13.78 22.60 11.09
C LYS A 62 13.95 21.53 10.01
N ASP A 63 14.64 21.83 8.92
CA ASP A 63 14.86 20.89 7.82
C ASP A 63 15.89 19.80 8.20
N ALA A 64 16.80 20.11 9.15
CA ALA A 64 17.78 19.15 9.68
C ALA A 64 17.19 18.30 10.81
N THR A 65 16.39 18.90 11.69
CA THR A 65 15.83 18.23 12.88
C THR A 65 14.49 17.56 12.61
N GLY A 66 13.64 18.12 11.74
CA GLY A 66 12.24 17.74 11.58
C GLY A 66 11.33 18.25 12.71
N VAL A 67 11.77 19.28 13.45
CA VAL A 67 11.02 19.88 14.55
C VAL A 67 10.74 21.36 14.24
N THR A 68 9.50 21.79 14.48
CA THR A 68 9.06 23.18 14.40
C THR A 68 8.77 23.71 15.80
N ALA A 69 9.16 24.95 16.06
CA ALA A 69 8.88 25.67 17.28
C ALA A 69 7.80 26.73 17.07
N THR A 70 6.87 26.85 18.01
CA THR A 70 5.85 27.91 18.07
C THR A 70 5.70 28.43 19.50
N LYS A 71 5.00 29.55 19.65
CA LYS A 71 4.67 30.14 20.95
C LYS A 71 3.20 29.93 21.25
N GLN A 72 2.90 29.35 22.41
CA GLN A 72 1.55 29.36 22.98
C GLN A 72 1.63 30.05 24.33
N ASP A 73 0.98 31.21 24.45
CA ASP A 73 1.10 32.12 25.61
C ASP A 73 2.57 32.52 25.89
N GLN A 74 3.15 32.02 26.99
CA GLN A 74 4.54 32.25 27.39
C GLN A 74 5.37 30.96 27.35
N SER A 75 4.98 30.00 26.54
CA SER A 75 5.64 28.71 26.46
C SER A 75 6.10 28.39 25.05
N LEU A 76 7.32 27.87 24.96
CA LEU A 76 7.87 27.29 23.74
C LEU A 76 7.18 25.94 23.50
N VAL A 77 6.60 25.78 22.32
CA VAL A 77 5.94 24.55 21.88
C VAL A 77 6.73 23.95 20.75
N LEU A 78 7.14 22.69 20.90
CA LEU A 78 7.89 21.95 19.89
C LEU A 78 6.99 20.87 19.28
N THR A 79 6.90 20.84 17.96
CA THR A 79 6.06 19.89 17.20
C THR A 79 6.88 19.25 16.09
N SER A 80 6.72 17.95 15.87
CA SER A 80 7.33 17.31 14.70
C SER A 80 6.66 17.78 13.42
N SER A 81 7.43 17.89 12.32
CA SER A 81 6.88 18.11 10.98
C SER A 81 6.30 16.85 10.34
N ASP A 82 6.52 15.69 10.95
CA ASP A 82 6.07 14.37 10.49
C ASP A 82 4.92 13.84 11.37
N TYR A 83 4.20 12.85 10.83
CA TYR A 83 3.11 12.17 11.53
C TYR A 83 3.49 10.73 11.87
N GLY A 84 2.80 10.16 12.86
CA GLY A 84 2.89 8.73 13.16
C GLY A 84 3.82 8.37 14.30
N SER A 85 3.91 7.06 14.55
CA SER A 85 4.76 6.49 15.61
C SER A 85 6.24 6.85 15.48
N ASP A 86 6.68 7.18 14.27
CA ASP A 86 8.08 7.47 13.94
C ASP A 86 8.40 8.96 14.07
N ALA A 87 7.39 9.81 14.21
CA ALA A 87 7.58 11.22 14.53
C ALA A 87 7.99 11.34 16.00
N ILE A 88 9.11 12.02 16.25
CA ILE A 88 9.69 12.15 17.58
C ILE A 88 10.06 13.63 17.78
N VAL A 89 9.86 14.12 18.98
CA VAL A 89 10.45 15.36 19.50
C VAL A 89 11.11 15.03 20.82
N ASP A 90 12.40 15.26 20.94
CA ASP A 90 13.15 15.00 22.16
C ASP A 90 14.05 16.20 22.46
N LEU A 91 13.81 16.86 23.60
CA LEU A 91 14.59 17.98 24.08
C LEU A 91 15.38 17.57 25.32
N ARG A 92 16.70 17.68 25.24
CA ARG A 92 17.62 17.33 26.33
C ARG A 92 18.54 18.48 26.67
N VAL A 93 18.48 18.98 27.90
CA VAL A 93 19.45 19.97 28.39
C VAL A 93 20.78 19.26 28.68
N ILE A 94 21.86 19.72 28.05
CA ILE A 94 23.22 19.19 28.22
C ILE A 94 23.92 19.89 29.38
N ASN A 95 23.77 21.22 29.45
CA ASN A 95 24.39 22.05 30.46
C ASN A 95 23.55 23.31 30.68
N GLU A 96 23.44 23.75 31.93
CA GLU A 96 22.84 25.01 32.34
C GLU A 96 23.56 25.47 33.62
N ASP A 97 23.79 26.77 33.74
CA ASP A 97 24.46 27.34 34.90
C ASP A 97 23.58 27.34 36.16
N ALA A 98 24.20 27.46 37.34
CA ALA A 98 23.62 27.10 38.63
C ALA A 98 22.36 27.89 39.07
N ALA A 99 21.99 28.97 38.38
CA ALA A 99 20.77 29.75 38.62
C ALA A 99 19.72 29.60 37.50
N GLY A 100 19.98 28.73 36.53
CA GLY A 100 19.04 28.39 35.49
C GLY A 100 17.87 27.55 36.01
N THR A 101 16.79 27.54 35.23
CA THR A 101 15.52 26.89 35.59
C THR A 101 15.02 25.93 34.51
N LEU A 102 15.66 25.93 33.33
CA LEU A 102 15.20 25.15 32.18
C LEU A 102 15.39 23.65 32.42
N THR A 103 16.49 23.22 33.04
CA THR A 103 16.75 21.81 33.39
C THR A 103 15.71 21.29 34.36
N GLU A 104 15.27 22.09 35.33
CA GLU A 104 14.22 21.69 36.26
C GLU A 104 12.85 21.55 35.56
N LYS A 105 12.60 22.37 34.54
CA LYS A 105 11.33 22.38 33.78
C LYS A 105 11.27 21.33 32.67
N VAL A 106 12.38 21.08 31.99
CA VAL A 106 12.56 20.00 31.00
C VAL A 106 12.72 18.64 31.70
N GLY A 107 13.26 18.63 32.93
CA GLY A 107 13.64 17.39 33.61
C GLY A 107 14.85 16.71 32.94
N ALA A 108 14.95 15.37 33.04
CA ALA A 108 16.03 14.58 32.42
C ALA A 108 15.95 14.46 30.88
N GLY A 109 15.04 15.23 30.26
CA GLY A 109 14.68 15.19 28.85
C GLY A 109 13.18 15.02 28.68
N VAL A 110 12.58 15.81 27.78
CA VAL A 110 11.19 15.62 27.35
C VAL A 110 11.22 14.94 26.00
N ARG A 111 10.79 13.68 25.96
CA ARG A 111 10.60 12.93 24.72
C ARG A 111 9.11 12.67 24.50
N ASP A 112 8.62 13.13 23.35
CA ASP A 112 7.28 12.85 22.86
C ASP A 112 7.36 12.12 21.51
N THR A 113 6.38 11.25 21.27
CA THR A 113 6.29 10.45 20.05
C THR A 113 4.89 10.57 19.46
N GLY A 114 4.81 10.75 18.15
CA GLY A 114 3.55 10.79 17.44
C GLY A 114 2.80 9.45 17.52
N THR A 115 1.55 9.47 17.06
CA THR A 115 0.72 8.28 16.95
C THR A 115 0.26 8.10 15.51
N ASP A 116 0.17 6.85 15.07
CA ASP A 116 -0.38 6.54 13.74
C ASP A 116 -1.89 6.73 13.76
N ILE A 117 -2.44 7.10 12.61
CA ILE A 117 -3.88 7.22 12.42
C ILE A 117 -4.58 5.88 12.67
N VAL A 118 -5.69 5.91 13.39
CA VAL A 118 -6.54 4.74 13.62
C VAL A 118 -7.91 5.01 13.03
N ALA A 119 -8.33 4.20 12.07
CA ALA A 119 -9.68 4.29 11.51
C ALA A 119 -10.22 2.94 11.05
N LYS A 120 -11.54 2.89 10.93
CA LYS A 120 -12.27 1.74 10.37
C LYS A 120 -12.93 2.10 9.06
N VAL A 121 -12.75 1.28 8.02
CA VAL A 121 -13.52 1.40 6.77
C VAL A 121 -14.48 0.23 6.70
N ASN A 122 -15.77 0.52 6.57
CA ASN A 122 -16.84 -0.48 6.58
C ASN A 122 -16.77 -1.45 7.78
N GLY A 123 -16.32 -0.96 8.93
CA GLY A 123 -16.20 -1.74 10.18
C GLY A 123 -14.91 -2.53 10.33
N ILE A 124 -14.06 -2.60 9.30
CA ILE A 124 -12.75 -3.28 9.34
C ILE A 124 -11.68 -2.26 9.78
N ASP A 125 -10.80 -2.65 10.70
CA ASP A 125 -9.63 -1.86 11.07
C ASP A 125 -8.70 -1.70 9.87
N ALA A 126 -8.42 -0.46 9.50
CA ALA A 126 -7.47 -0.15 8.46
C ALA A 126 -6.04 -0.09 9.01
N ASN A 127 -5.05 -0.30 8.15
CA ASN A 127 -3.65 -0.12 8.50
C ASN A 127 -3.33 1.37 8.44
N GLY A 128 -3.00 1.96 9.58
CA GLY A 128 -2.51 3.33 9.68
C GLY A 128 -1.00 3.38 9.71
N LYS A 129 -0.41 4.34 8.99
CA LYS A 129 0.99 4.73 9.14
C LYS A 129 1.10 6.24 8.97
N GLY A 130 1.52 6.96 10.01
CA GLY A 130 1.42 8.40 10.01
C GLY A 130 -0.03 8.85 9.86
N ASN A 131 -0.27 9.70 8.89
CA ASN A 131 -1.62 10.12 8.48
C ASN A 131 -2.14 9.36 7.25
N GLU A 132 -1.44 8.31 6.80
CA GLU A 132 -1.90 7.45 5.71
C GLU A 132 -2.70 6.26 6.26
N LEU A 133 -3.85 6.02 5.65
CA LEU A 133 -4.74 4.91 5.92
C LEU A 133 -4.78 3.98 4.71
N SER A 134 -4.63 2.68 4.91
CA SER A 134 -4.75 1.70 3.84
C SER A 134 -5.60 0.48 4.22
N ILE A 135 -6.37 0.01 3.25
CA ILE A 135 -7.08 -1.28 3.30
C ILE A 135 -6.81 -2.02 2.01
N ASN A 136 -6.47 -3.30 2.15
CA ASN A 136 -6.37 -4.23 1.04
C ASN A 136 -7.20 -5.48 1.35
N THR A 137 -8.32 -5.64 0.65
CA THR A 137 -9.23 -6.79 0.72
C THR A 137 -9.56 -7.25 -0.71
N SER A 138 -10.17 -8.43 -0.85
CA SER A 138 -10.58 -8.95 -2.16
C SER A 138 -11.56 -8.06 -2.91
N SER A 139 -12.36 -7.26 -2.20
CA SER A 139 -13.37 -6.35 -2.77
C SER A 139 -12.98 -4.88 -2.78
N LEU A 140 -12.03 -4.48 -1.94
CA LEU A 140 -11.69 -3.08 -1.70
C LEU A 140 -10.19 -2.94 -1.47
N ASP A 141 -9.55 -2.11 -2.28
CA ASP A 141 -8.15 -1.73 -2.17
C ASP A 141 -8.04 -0.20 -2.24
N VAL A 142 -7.72 0.42 -1.12
CA VAL A 142 -7.79 1.86 -0.91
C VAL A 142 -6.63 2.32 -0.05
N THR A 143 -5.99 3.41 -0.48
CA THR A 143 -5.05 4.20 0.33
C THR A 143 -5.55 5.65 0.37
N LEU A 144 -5.54 6.26 1.54
CA LEU A 144 -6.01 7.62 1.79
C LEU A 144 -5.00 8.34 2.67
N GLN A 145 -4.65 9.58 2.31
CA GLN A 145 -3.93 10.48 3.21
C GLN A 145 -4.97 11.37 3.88
N VAL A 146 -4.89 11.44 5.21
CA VAL A 146 -5.84 12.15 6.05
C VAL A 146 -5.19 13.46 6.53
N GLU A 147 -5.98 14.52 6.52
CA GLU A 147 -5.54 15.83 7.02
C GLU A 147 -5.37 15.78 8.54
N ASP A 148 -4.44 16.58 9.06
CA ASP A 148 -4.21 16.70 10.50
C ASP A 148 -5.46 17.17 11.26
N GLY A 149 -5.65 16.67 12.48
CA GLY A 149 -6.80 16.96 13.34
C GLY A 149 -8.15 16.42 12.84
N SER A 150 -8.18 15.68 11.72
CA SER A 150 -9.41 15.12 11.18
C SER A 150 -9.94 13.99 12.08
N SER A 151 -11.15 14.17 12.58
CA SER A 151 -11.89 13.17 13.38
C SER A 151 -13.28 12.86 12.82
N ASP A 152 -13.60 13.44 11.66
CA ASP A 152 -14.90 13.27 11.05
C ASP A 152 -14.98 11.97 10.24
N SER A 153 -16.22 11.49 10.11
CA SER A 153 -16.50 10.38 9.21
C SER A 153 -16.47 10.86 7.76
N ILE A 154 -15.52 10.32 6.99
CA ILE A 154 -15.53 10.47 5.54
C ILE A 154 -16.37 9.33 4.95
N ASP A 155 -17.35 9.70 4.13
CA ASP A 155 -18.16 8.77 3.36
C ASP A 155 -17.93 9.02 1.86
N PHE A 156 -17.62 7.95 1.15
CA PHE A 156 -17.53 7.96 -0.31
C PHE A 156 -18.18 6.69 -0.84
N THR A 157 -18.78 6.78 -2.03
CA THR A 157 -19.35 5.62 -2.72
C THR A 157 -18.54 5.31 -3.97
N ILE A 158 -18.11 4.06 -4.11
CA ILE A 158 -17.52 3.57 -5.35
C ILE A 158 -18.66 3.12 -6.25
N ASN A 159 -19.10 3.99 -7.17
CA ASN A 159 -20.17 3.69 -8.13
C ASN A 159 -19.74 2.77 -9.30
N GLY A 160 -18.51 2.24 -9.23
CA GLY A 160 -17.84 1.48 -10.28
C GLY A 160 -16.48 2.07 -10.61
N GLY A 161 -15.77 1.41 -11.51
CA GLY A 161 -14.45 1.85 -11.95
C GLY A 161 -13.43 0.71 -11.99
N GLY A 162 -12.38 0.94 -12.78
CA GLY A 162 -11.36 -0.05 -13.06
C GLY A 162 -11.74 -1.05 -14.15
N ALA A 163 -10.72 -1.69 -14.70
CA ALA A 163 -10.89 -2.77 -15.65
C ALA A 163 -11.28 -4.06 -14.90
N LEU A 164 -12.34 -4.71 -15.37
CA LEU A 164 -12.77 -6.02 -14.88
C LEU A 164 -12.11 -7.11 -15.74
N PHE A 165 -11.38 -8.00 -15.09
CA PHE A 165 -10.77 -9.17 -15.70
C PHE A 165 -11.54 -10.41 -15.27
N GLN A 166 -11.98 -11.19 -16.25
CA GLN A 166 -12.53 -12.52 -16.04
C GLN A 166 -11.37 -13.52 -16.09
N LEU A 167 -11.04 -14.12 -14.95
CA LEU A 167 -9.89 -15.02 -14.82
C LEU A 167 -10.30 -16.50 -14.90
N GLY A 168 -11.49 -16.84 -14.42
CA GLY A 168 -12.03 -18.20 -14.51
C GLY A 168 -13.09 -18.37 -15.61
N ALA A 169 -13.63 -19.57 -15.74
CA ALA A 169 -14.64 -19.89 -16.74
C ALA A 169 -16.03 -19.31 -16.40
N ASP A 170 -16.35 -19.17 -15.11
CA ASP A 170 -17.67 -18.72 -14.67
C ASP A 170 -17.67 -17.24 -14.27
N VAL A 171 -18.75 -16.53 -14.60
CA VAL A 171 -18.95 -15.10 -14.29
C VAL A 171 -19.37 -14.92 -12.83
N VAL A 172 -18.49 -15.27 -11.91
CA VAL A 172 -18.67 -15.16 -10.45
C VAL A 172 -17.55 -14.32 -9.83
N SER A 173 -17.85 -13.67 -8.70
CA SER A 173 -16.95 -12.66 -8.10
C SER A 173 -15.59 -13.20 -7.67
N ASN A 174 -15.49 -14.48 -7.31
CA ASN A 174 -14.22 -15.12 -6.92
C ASN A 174 -13.35 -15.54 -8.12
N GLN A 175 -13.91 -15.54 -9.34
CA GLN A 175 -13.20 -15.81 -10.60
C GLN A 175 -12.98 -14.52 -11.41
N GLN A 176 -13.23 -13.37 -10.79
CA GLN A 176 -13.05 -12.04 -11.36
C GLN A 176 -12.09 -11.23 -10.52
N ALA A 177 -11.25 -10.45 -11.19
CA ALA A 177 -10.39 -9.48 -10.53
C ALA A 177 -10.61 -8.10 -11.14
N ARG A 178 -10.50 -7.06 -10.31
CA ARG A 178 -10.67 -5.67 -10.73
C ARG A 178 -9.39 -4.90 -10.44
N ILE A 179 -9.02 -4.02 -11.37
CA ILE A 179 -7.93 -3.07 -11.13
C ILE A 179 -8.34 -1.68 -11.60
N GLY A 180 -8.39 -0.75 -10.63
CA GLY A 180 -8.60 0.66 -10.87
C GLY A 180 -7.28 1.39 -11.10
N ILE A 181 -7.21 2.23 -12.12
CA ILE A 181 -6.11 3.17 -12.31
C ILE A 181 -6.64 4.56 -11.97
N SER A 182 -6.11 5.14 -10.89
CA SER A 182 -6.40 6.53 -10.54
C SER A 182 -5.90 7.46 -11.65
N SER A 183 -6.60 8.57 -11.87
CA SER A 183 -6.17 9.56 -12.86
C SER A 183 -4.81 10.14 -12.46
N VAL A 184 -3.89 10.13 -13.42
CA VAL A 184 -2.51 10.63 -13.31
C VAL A 184 -2.36 12.05 -13.87
N SER A 185 -3.44 12.83 -13.87
CA SER A 185 -3.37 14.24 -14.29
C SER A 185 -2.67 15.08 -13.22
N SER A 186 -2.07 16.21 -13.63
CA SER A 186 -1.42 17.16 -12.71
C SER A 186 -2.37 17.74 -11.66
N ALA A 187 -3.67 17.75 -11.94
CA ALA A 187 -4.71 18.17 -10.99
C ALA A 187 -4.94 17.15 -9.85
N ARG A 188 -4.54 15.89 -10.05
CA ARG A 188 -4.79 14.79 -9.11
C ARG A 188 -3.54 14.25 -8.42
N LEU A 189 -2.38 14.33 -9.08
CA LEU A 189 -1.12 13.89 -8.50
C LEU A 189 -0.59 14.89 -7.45
N GLY A 190 -0.09 14.35 -6.34
CA GLY A 190 0.41 15.07 -5.16
C GLY A 190 -0.39 14.73 -3.89
N GLY A 191 0.07 15.14 -2.72
CA GLY A 191 -0.48 14.80 -1.40
C GLY A 191 -0.77 16.03 -0.52
N PRO A 192 -0.70 15.93 0.81
CA PRO A 192 -0.93 17.02 1.75
C PRO A 192 -0.14 18.30 1.42
N SER A 193 1.07 18.15 0.86
CA SER A 193 1.89 19.31 0.51
C SER A 193 1.35 20.12 -0.68
N GLY A 194 0.45 19.54 -1.48
CA GLY A 194 -0.19 20.17 -2.64
C GLY A 194 -0.39 19.21 -3.82
N ARG A 195 -0.64 19.77 -5.01
CA ARG A 195 -0.83 19.04 -6.27
C ARG A 195 0.08 19.61 -7.35
N LEU A 196 0.46 18.76 -8.33
CA LEU A 196 1.40 19.15 -9.39
C LEU A 196 0.97 20.40 -10.17
N PHE A 197 -0.33 20.64 -10.35
CA PHE A 197 -0.79 21.84 -11.07
C PHE A 197 -0.41 23.16 -10.35
N GLN A 198 -0.24 23.13 -9.02
CA GLN A 198 0.14 24.30 -8.21
C GLN A 198 1.61 24.69 -8.36
N LEU A 199 2.40 23.91 -9.11
CA LEU A 199 3.78 24.24 -9.46
C LEU A 199 3.86 25.19 -10.67
N GLY A 200 2.71 25.52 -11.27
CA GLY A 200 2.62 26.44 -12.41
C GLY A 200 3.16 27.83 -12.08
N SER A 201 3.64 28.55 -13.10
CA SER A 201 4.08 29.94 -12.93
C SER A 201 2.92 30.82 -12.45
N GLY A 202 3.14 31.59 -11.39
CA GLY A 202 2.14 32.45 -10.76
C GLY A 202 1.35 31.80 -9.62
N GLU A 203 1.50 30.50 -9.41
CA GLU A 203 0.85 29.77 -8.32
C GLU A 203 1.66 29.83 -7.01
N THR A 204 0.99 29.53 -5.89
CA THR A 204 1.58 29.64 -4.54
C THR A 204 2.76 28.71 -4.32
N ALA A 205 2.71 27.49 -4.89
CA ALA A 205 3.77 26.48 -4.76
C ALA A 205 4.73 26.47 -5.98
N SER A 206 4.78 27.54 -6.76
CA SER A 206 5.77 27.70 -7.83
C SER A 206 7.18 27.59 -7.27
N LEU A 207 8.10 27.00 -8.04
CA LEU A 207 9.51 26.87 -7.70
C LEU A 207 10.18 28.21 -7.32
N ALA A 208 9.68 29.31 -7.87
CA ALA A 208 10.18 30.66 -7.58
C ALA A 208 9.73 31.21 -6.21
N ASN A 209 8.61 30.72 -5.68
CA ASN A 209 8.00 31.21 -4.44
C ASN A 209 8.40 30.33 -3.25
N ASP A 210 8.27 29.01 -3.40
CA ASP A 210 8.62 28.05 -2.36
C ASP A 210 9.21 26.76 -2.98
N PRO A 211 10.55 26.68 -3.13
CA PRO A 211 11.19 25.51 -3.72
C PRO A 211 11.08 24.26 -2.85
N ASN A 212 10.93 24.42 -1.54
CA ASN A 212 10.83 23.29 -0.61
C ASN A 212 9.44 22.64 -0.72
N GLN A 213 8.38 23.44 -0.74
CA GLN A 213 7.03 22.94 -0.99
C GLN A 213 6.92 22.30 -2.38
N ALA A 214 7.51 22.93 -3.40
CA ALA A 214 7.54 22.37 -4.74
C ALA A 214 8.21 20.98 -4.78
N ALA A 215 9.35 20.81 -4.10
CA ALA A 215 10.03 19.52 -4.00
C ALA A 215 9.17 18.46 -3.31
N LYS A 216 8.49 18.79 -2.21
CA LYS A 216 7.59 17.87 -1.51
C LYS A 216 6.44 17.39 -2.39
N ILE A 217 5.77 18.29 -3.10
CA ILE A 217 4.68 17.94 -4.04
C ILE A 217 5.17 16.97 -5.13
N VAL A 218 6.37 17.21 -5.68
CA VAL A 218 6.96 16.33 -6.70
C VAL A 218 7.28 14.96 -6.12
N THR A 219 7.87 14.89 -4.93
CA THR A 219 8.16 13.62 -4.24
C THR A 219 6.89 12.81 -4.01
N GLU A 220 5.85 13.41 -3.43
CA GLU A 220 4.55 12.75 -3.20
C GLU A 220 3.92 12.25 -4.53
N ALA A 221 4.02 13.04 -5.60
CA ALA A 221 3.53 12.64 -6.92
C ALA A 221 4.33 11.45 -7.50
N ILE A 222 5.66 11.44 -7.33
CA ILE A 222 6.52 10.32 -7.75
C ILE A 222 6.18 9.06 -6.97
N GLU A 223 5.97 9.16 -5.65
CA GLU A 223 5.57 8.05 -4.80
C GLU A 223 4.24 7.46 -5.24
N GLN A 224 3.24 8.30 -5.53
CA GLN A 224 1.94 7.85 -6.05
C GLN A 224 2.07 7.10 -7.39
N VAL A 225 2.84 7.63 -8.33
CA VAL A 225 3.06 6.97 -9.64
C VAL A 225 3.84 5.67 -9.47
N THR A 226 4.85 5.65 -8.61
CA THR A 226 5.69 4.47 -8.36
C THR A 226 4.88 3.37 -7.67
N SER A 227 4.05 3.73 -6.69
CA SER A 227 3.11 2.83 -6.02
C SER A 227 2.10 2.25 -7.02
N LEU A 228 1.50 3.09 -7.87
CA LEU A 228 0.60 2.63 -8.94
C LEU A 228 1.29 1.65 -9.89
N ARG A 229 2.54 1.91 -10.30
CA ARG A 229 3.32 0.99 -11.15
C ARG A 229 3.61 -0.32 -10.43
N GLY A 230 3.99 -0.27 -9.16
CA GLY A 230 4.21 -1.45 -8.32
C GLY A 230 2.96 -2.31 -8.23
N ARG A 231 1.81 -1.68 -8.02
CA ARG A 231 0.50 -2.35 -7.95
C ARG A 231 0.09 -2.98 -9.29
N LEU A 232 0.30 -2.30 -10.41
CA LEU A 232 0.07 -2.87 -11.75
C LEU A 232 0.98 -4.09 -11.98
N GLY A 233 2.26 -4.01 -11.61
CA GLY A 233 3.21 -5.11 -11.73
C GLY A 233 2.85 -6.30 -10.85
N ALA A 234 2.45 -6.05 -9.60
CA ALA A 234 1.95 -7.09 -8.70
C ALA A 234 0.68 -7.75 -9.24
N PHE A 235 -0.27 -6.98 -9.77
CA PHE A 235 -1.47 -7.54 -10.39
C PHE A 235 -1.13 -8.43 -11.59
N GLN A 236 -0.23 -7.97 -12.47
CA GLN A 236 0.21 -8.76 -13.62
C GLN A 236 0.84 -10.09 -13.16
N SER A 237 1.86 -10.03 -12.30
CA SER A 237 2.64 -11.23 -11.93
C SER A 237 1.87 -12.18 -11.02
N THR A 238 1.22 -11.64 -9.99
CA THR A 238 0.61 -12.46 -8.94
C THR A 238 -0.82 -12.89 -9.26
N THR A 239 -1.52 -12.14 -10.12
CA THR A 239 -2.92 -12.45 -10.48
C THR A 239 -3.05 -13.00 -11.89
N LEU A 240 -2.56 -12.29 -12.91
CA LEU A 240 -2.76 -12.70 -14.30
C LEU A 240 -1.83 -13.87 -14.68
N GLU A 241 -0.53 -13.74 -14.47
CA GLU A 241 0.45 -14.76 -14.86
C GLU A 241 0.24 -16.07 -14.08
N SER A 242 -0.04 -16.00 -12.78
CA SER A 242 -0.36 -17.18 -11.96
C SER A 242 -1.63 -17.90 -12.42
N ASN A 243 -2.70 -17.16 -12.77
CA ASN A 243 -3.91 -17.76 -13.31
C ASN A 243 -3.67 -18.39 -14.69
N ILE A 244 -2.90 -17.74 -15.57
CA ILE A 244 -2.56 -18.31 -16.88
C ILE A 244 -1.86 -19.66 -16.72
N VAL A 245 -0.90 -19.77 -15.78
CA VAL A 245 -0.23 -21.05 -15.49
C VAL A 245 -1.23 -22.11 -15.04
N SER A 246 -2.07 -21.80 -14.04
CA SER A 246 -3.06 -22.75 -13.51
C SER A 246 -4.11 -23.16 -14.55
N LEU A 247 -4.54 -22.24 -15.41
CA LEU A 247 -5.48 -22.53 -16.50
C LEU A 247 -4.86 -23.42 -17.56
N ASN A 248 -3.58 -23.20 -17.93
CA ASN A 248 -2.89 -24.05 -18.88
C ASN A 248 -2.76 -25.50 -18.36
N ASP A 249 -2.44 -25.67 -17.07
CA ASP A 249 -2.41 -26.99 -16.44
C ASP A 249 -3.80 -27.65 -16.48
N THR A 250 -4.85 -26.87 -16.20
CA THR A 250 -6.23 -27.36 -16.28
C THR A 250 -6.60 -27.78 -17.70
N VAL A 251 -6.22 -26.99 -18.71
CA VAL A 251 -6.46 -27.33 -20.13
C VAL A 251 -5.72 -28.61 -20.51
N ALA A 252 -4.46 -28.77 -20.11
CA ALA A 252 -3.70 -29.99 -20.38
C ALA A 252 -4.37 -31.24 -19.77
N ASN A 253 -4.77 -31.15 -18.49
CA ASN A 253 -5.47 -32.24 -17.81
C ASN A 253 -6.83 -32.58 -18.46
N LEU A 254 -7.58 -31.56 -18.90
CA LEU A 254 -8.86 -31.77 -19.59
C LEU A 254 -8.67 -32.37 -20.98
N GLN A 255 -7.62 -31.98 -21.71
CA GLN A 255 -7.27 -32.57 -23.00
C GLN A 255 -6.85 -34.03 -22.85
N GLU A 256 -6.08 -34.38 -21.82
CA GLU A 256 -5.71 -35.76 -21.51
C GLU A 256 -6.96 -36.60 -21.15
N ALA A 257 -7.85 -36.05 -20.33
CA ALA A 257 -9.10 -36.71 -20.00
C ALA A 257 -10.03 -36.88 -21.22
N GLU A 258 -10.11 -35.87 -22.10
CA GLU A 258 -10.87 -35.98 -23.36
C GLU A 258 -10.25 -37.06 -24.26
N SER A 259 -8.93 -37.07 -24.43
CA SER A 259 -8.21 -38.08 -25.21
C SER A 259 -8.49 -39.49 -24.67
N SER A 260 -8.44 -39.71 -23.36
CA SER A 260 -8.75 -41.02 -22.76
C SER A 260 -10.19 -41.49 -23.00
N ILE A 261 -11.15 -40.57 -23.20
CA ILE A 261 -12.56 -40.91 -23.43
C ILE A 261 -12.84 -41.08 -24.93
N ARG A 262 -12.27 -40.21 -25.76
CA ARG A 262 -12.63 -40.05 -27.17
C ARG A 262 -11.69 -40.80 -28.10
N ASP A 263 -10.41 -40.91 -27.75
CA ASP A 263 -9.43 -41.57 -28.58
C ASP A 263 -9.49 -43.08 -28.33
N ALA A 264 -9.52 -43.85 -29.41
CA ALA A 264 -9.48 -45.30 -29.35
C ALA A 264 -8.02 -45.77 -29.25
N ASP A 265 -7.76 -46.80 -28.44
CA ASP A 265 -6.47 -47.48 -28.46
C ASP A 265 -6.27 -48.14 -29.83
N PHE A 266 -5.37 -47.55 -30.63
CA PHE A 266 -5.08 -48.01 -31.98
C PHE A 266 -4.64 -49.48 -32.02
N ALA A 267 -3.94 -49.96 -30.99
CA ALA A 267 -3.47 -51.35 -30.95
C ALA A 267 -4.64 -52.32 -30.74
N GLU A 268 -5.55 -52.02 -29.81
CA GLU A 268 -6.72 -52.86 -29.56
C GLU A 268 -7.67 -52.86 -30.77
N GLU A 269 -7.99 -51.68 -31.31
CA GLU A 269 -8.94 -51.57 -32.41
C GLU A 269 -8.39 -52.18 -33.71
N SER A 270 -7.08 -52.05 -33.97
CA SER A 270 -6.43 -52.72 -35.11
C SER A 270 -6.43 -54.24 -34.96
N ALA A 271 -6.22 -54.77 -33.76
CA ALA A 271 -6.33 -56.20 -33.49
C ALA A 271 -7.77 -56.70 -33.66
N ARG A 272 -8.76 -55.94 -33.17
CA ARG A 272 -10.19 -56.24 -33.33
C ARG A 272 -10.59 -56.24 -34.80
N LEU A 273 -10.18 -55.23 -35.57
CA LEU A 273 -10.41 -55.13 -37.01
C LEU A 273 -9.77 -56.30 -37.76
N THR A 274 -8.50 -56.61 -37.47
CA THR A 274 -7.80 -57.73 -38.10
C THR A 274 -8.48 -59.07 -37.78
N ARG A 275 -8.87 -59.29 -36.52
CA ARG A 275 -9.63 -60.47 -36.10
C ARG A 275 -10.97 -60.55 -36.84
N ALA A 276 -11.70 -59.44 -36.97
CA ALA A 276 -12.96 -59.38 -37.70
C ALA A 276 -12.76 -59.71 -39.19
N GLN A 277 -11.72 -59.18 -39.82
CA GLN A 277 -11.37 -59.48 -41.22
C GLN A 277 -11.04 -60.97 -41.41
N ILE A 278 -10.24 -61.56 -40.52
CA ILE A 278 -9.92 -63.01 -40.55
C ILE A 278 -11.18 -63.85 -40.35
N LEU A 279 -12.08 -63.46 -39.43
CA LEU A 279 -13.34 -64.16 -39.20
C LEU A 279 -14.27 -64.08 -40.42
N VAL A 280 -14.36 -62.93 -41.10
CA VAL A 280 -15.14 -62.78 -42.33
C VAL A 280 -14.57 -63.67 -43.44
N GLN A 281 -13.25 -63.65 -43.66
CA GLN A 281 -12.59 -64.52 -44.65
C GLN A 281 -12.72 -66.02 -44.31
N SER A 282 -12.65 -66.38 -43.03
CA SER A 282 -12.84 -67.76 -42.59
C SER A 282 -14.30 -68.19 -42.74
N GLY A 283 -15.25 -67.31 -42.40
CA GLY A 283 -16.68 -67.55 -42.55
C GLY A 283 -17.08 -67.76 -44.01
N THR A 284 -16.56 -66.94 -44.94
CA THR A 284 -16.79 -67.13 -46.39
C THR A 284 -16.19 -68.43 -46.91
N ASN A 285 -14.98 -68.81 -46.46
CA ASN A 285 -14.36 -70.09 -46.81
C ASN A 285 -15.15 -71.30 -46.27
N VAL A 286 -15.59 -71.24 -45.01
CA VAL A 286 -16.44 -72.30 -44.41
C VAL A 286 -17.79 -72.38 -45.10
N LEU A 287 -18.42 -71.25 -45.44
CA LEU A 287 -19.65 -71.22 -46.24
C LEU A 287 -19.44 -71.86 -47.62
N SER A 288 -18.31 -71.58 -48.28
CA SER A 288 -17.95 -72.22 -49.55
C SER A 288 -17.81 -73.74 -49.42
N MET A 289 -17.09 -74.22 -48.39
CA MET A 289 -16.96 -75.67 -48.11
C MET A 289 -18.29 -76.31 -47.70
N ALA A 290 -19.12 -75.61 -46.93
CA ALA A 290 -20.45 -76.07 -46.52
C ALA A 290 -21.41 -76.17 -47.71
N ASN A 291 -21.26 -75.32 -48.74
CA ASN A 291 -22.05 -75.41 -49.97
C ASN A 291 -21.59 -76.55 -50.90
N GLN A 292 -20.31 -76.94 -50.84
CA GLN A 292 -19.77 -78.07 -51.63
C GLN A 292 -20.13 -79.44 -51.04
N ASN A 293 -20.24 -79.56 -49.71
CA ASN A 293 -20.57 -80.83 -49.05
C ASN A 293 -21.91 -81.46 -49.52
N PRO A 294 -23.04 -80.73 -49.57
CA PRO A 294 -24.30 -81.24 -50.09
C PRO A 294 -24.20 -81.69 -51.55
N GLN A 295 -23.44 -80.96 -52.39
CA GLN A 295 -23.26 -81.30 -53.80
C GLN A 295 -22.49 -82.63 -53.97
N ASN A 296 -21.49 -82.88 -53.10
CA ASN A 296 -20.76 -84.14 -53.08
C ASN A 296 -21.64 -85.31 -52.60
N VAL A 297 -22.54 -85.09 -51.64
CA VAL A 297 -23.49 -86.11 -51.19
C VAL A 297 -24.51 -86.45 -52.28
N LEU A 298 -25.00 -85.45 -53.02
CA LEU A 298 -25.88 -85.66 -54.18
C LEU A 298 -25.18 -86.41 -55.33
N SER A 299 -23.87 -86.25 -55.49
CA SER A 299 -23.06 -87.02 -56.45
C SER A 299 -23.00 -88.53 -56.10
N LEU A 300 -23.02 -88.87 -54.81
CA LEU A 300 -23.00 -90.26 -54.32
C LEU A 300 -24.37 -90.96 -54.33
N LEU A 301 -25.46 -90.21 -54.55
CA LEU A 301 -26.82 -90.73 -54.67
C LEU A 301 -27.26 -90.95 -56.14
N ARG A 302 -26.32 -90.84 -57.09
CA ARG A 302 -26.54 -91.06 -58.53
C ARG A 302 -25.99 -92.40 -59.00
#